data_AF-A0A9E5DBU0-F1
#
_entry.id   AF-A0A9E5DBU0-F1
#
_cell.length_a   1.000
_cell.length_b   1.000
_cell.length_c   1.000
_cell.angle_alpha   90.00
_cell.angle_beta   90.00
_cell.angle_gamma   90.00
#
_symmetry.space_group_name_H-M   'P 1'
#
loop_
_entity.id
_entity.type
_entity.pdbx_description
1 polymer ?
#
loop_
_entity_poly.entity_id
_entity_poly.type
_entity_poly.pdbx_seq_one_letter_code
_entity_poly.pdbx_strand_id
1 'polypeptide(L)'
;MSKMDDKKKVADNLNSLFSRYSGKEKLEKEIEKLQSHLLEMEIDKKRLEKNETNTKKAIAAKQEAEQKLNEANVRIETLTYQLEELRNKGTNENSFSLIEEIAPSSFEPYIERLASITSGNDSFITAYTTYEQMQANEIQGKLTNNLDQDTLQLLKKINSNTGYVLFYDNMKMVCEVIVPPTPITESLLEIAGSFNVEPLTKLLDREMTVCVLATHAGESLIGITSDKTVFDEDMVIRSSVKAKHTKGGFSQRRFERLRDEDIAHHADKVRSALKDLLASSMIDIDMMFLCGDIVLAGHIVDEMNIEIPLMERNIDARIEKHDTGNILRSIFSCRRYRL
;
A
#
# COMPACT_ATOMS: atom_id res chain seq x y z
N MET A 1 33.73 94.71 -54.60
CA MET A 1 32.86 93.52 -54.46
C MET A 1 33.69 92.23 -54.53
N SER A 2 34.66 92.02 -53.61
CA SER A 2 35.59 90.86 -53.70
C SER A 2 36.27 90.45 -52.37
N LYS A 3 35.65 90.69 -51.21
CA LYS A 3 36.16 90.19 -49.90
C LYS A 3 35.11 89.44 -49.06
N MET A 4 33.87 89.34 -49.55
CA MET A 4 32.76 88.71 -48.83
C MET A 4 32.51 87.25 -49.26
N ASP A 5 33.04 86.82 -50.40
CA ASP A 5 32.86 85.46 -50.95
C ASP A 5 33.85 84.42 -50.39
N ASP A 6 35.07 84.82 -50.00
CA ASP A 6 36.07 83.87 -49.49
C ASP A 6 35.78 83.40 -48.06
N LYS A 7 35.17 84.24 -47.20
CA LYS A 7 34.76 83.81 -45.85
C LYS A 7 33.60 82.80 -45.87
N LYS A 8 32.73 82.85 -46.88
CA LYS A 8 31.58 81.95 -47.03
C LYS A 8 32.04 80.56 -47.50
N LYS A 9 32.98 80.50 -48.46
CA LYS A 9 33.59 79.24 -48.92
C LYS A 9 34.34 78.47 -47.83
N VAL A 10 35.05 79.17 -46.93
CA VAL A 10 35.80 78.51 -45.85
C VAL A 10 34.87 77.93 -44.78
N ALA A 11 33.77 78.62 -44.44
CA ALA A 11 32.77 78.15 -43.49
C ALA A 11 31.97 76.94 -44.03
N ASP A 12 31.62 76.94 -45.32
CA ASP A 12 30.93 75.82 -45.97
C ASP A 12 31.83 74.57 -46.08
N ASN A 13 33.15 74.75 -46.29
CA ASN A 13 34.09 73.64 -46.33
C ASN A 13 34.29 72.98 -44.95
N LEU A 14 34.34 73.78 -43.87
CA LEU A 14 34.41 73.28 -42.49
C LEU A 14 33.14 72.52 -42.08
N ASN A 15 31.95 73.02 -42.45
CA ASN A 15 30.68 72.32 -42.22
C ASN A 15 30.55 71.01 -43.03
N SER A 16 31.16 70.93 -44.23
CA SER A 16 31.21 69.69 -45.01
C SER A 16 32.13 68.62 -44.41
N LEU A 17 33.18 69.05 -43.69
CA LEU A 17 34.10 68.15 -42.97
C LEU A 17 33.47 67.65 -41.67
N PHE A 18 32.82 68.51 -40.89
CA PHE A 18 32.13 68.11 -39.65
C PHE A 18 30.93 67.18 -39.89
N SER A 19 30.17 67.38 -40.96
CA SER A 19 29.07 66.47 -41.33
C SER A 19 29.56 65.07 -41.75
N ARG A 20 30.70 64.98 -42.44
CA ARG A 20 31.41 63.71 -42.74
C ARG A 20 31.96 63.02 -41.49
N TYR A 21 32.49 63.77 -40.53
CA TYR A 21 32.95 63.22 -39.24
C TYR A 21 31.79 62.71 -38.38
N SER A 22 30.63 63.38 -38.35
CA SER A 22 29.46 62.92 -37.59
C SER A 22 28.80 61.65 -38.16
N GLY A 23 28.93 61.41 -39.48
CA GLY A 23 28.44 60.19 -40.11
C GLY A 23 29.28 58.97 -39.74
N LYS A 24 30.60 59.14 -39.62
CA LYS A 24 31.53 58.08 -39.22
C LYS A 24 31.31 57.65 -37.77
N GLU A 25 31.11 58.59 -36.87
CA GLU A 25 30.86 58.32 -35.44
C GLU A 25 29.51 57.63 -35.21
N LYS A 26 28.49 57.93 -36.03
CA LYS A 26 27.21 57.21 -36.04
C LYS A 26 27.35 55.79 -36.55
N LEU A 27 28.10 55.59 -37.63
CA LEU A 27 28.39 54.26 -38.18
C LEU A 27 29.20 53.41 -37.21
N GLU A 28 30.17 53.99 -36.51
CA GLU A 28 30.95 53.28 -35.48
C GLU A 28 30.06 52.81 -34.32
N LYS A 29 29.14 53.64 -33.82
CA LYS A 29 28.14 53.23 -32.81
C LYS A 29 27.19 52.13 -33.29
N GLU A 30 26.82 52.17 -34.57
CA GLU A 30 25.94 51.16 -35.17
C GLU A 30 26.67 49.82 -35.35
N ILE A 31 27.94 49.86 -35.76
CA ILE A 31 28.82 48.69 -35.83
C ILE A 31 28.98 48.07 -34.44
N GLU A 32 29.25 48.87 -33.41
CA GLU A 32 29.43 48.40 -32.04
C GLU A 32 28.14 47.75 -31.47
N LYS A 33 26.98 48.33 -31.79
CA LYS A 33 25.67 47.77 -31.44
C LYS A 33 25.39 46.45 -32.17
N LEU A 34 25.69 46.37 -33.47
CA LEU A 34 25.52 45.15 -34.26
C LEU A 34 26.48 44.03 -33.81
N GLN A 35 27.72 44.38 -33.47
CA GLN A 35 28.69 43.44 -32.90
C GLN A 35 28.24 42.89 -31.55
N SER A 36 27.69 43.74 -30.68
CA SER A 36 27.11 43.32 -29.40
C SER A 36 25.94 42.35 -29.60
N HIS A 37 25.08 42.63 -30.58
CA HIS A 37 23.92 41.79 -30.89
C HIS A 37 24.31 40.45 -31.52
N LEU A 38 25.36 40.42 -32.36
CA LEU A 38 25.94 39.18 -32.89
C LEU A 38 26.48 38.29 -31.77
N LEU A 39 27.17 38.87 -30.79
CA LEU A 39 27.75 38.15 -29.68
C LEU A 39 26.66 37.56 -28.77
N GLU A 40 25.58 38.29 -28.54
CA GLU A 40 24.40 37.82 -27.81
C GLU A 40 23.70 36.65 -28.53
N MET A 41 23.48 36.79 -29.84
CA MET A 41 22.91 35.70 -30.66
C MET A 41 23.79 34.44 -30.68
N GLU A 42 25.11 34.59 -30.67
CA GLU A 42 26.03 33.44 -30.65
C GLU A 42 25.98 32.69 -29.30
N ILE A 43 25.86 33.42 -28.19
CA ILE A 43 25.68 32.84 -26.86
C ILE A 43 24.36 32.08 -26.78
N ASP A 44 23.27 32.66 -27.29
CA ASP A 44 21.95 32.02 -27.27
C ASP A 44 21.89 30.79 -28.16
N LYS A 45 22.54 30.82 -29.34
CA LYS A 45 22.68 29.63 -30.20
C LYS A 45 23.40 28.49 -29.46
N LYS A 46 24.52 28.77 -28.79
CA LYS A 46 25.25 27.75 -28.00
C LYS A 46 24.40 27.20 -26.85
N ARG A 47 23.59 28.04 -26.20
CA ARG A 47 22.66 27.61 -25.14
C ARG A 47 21.56 26.69 -25.69
N LEU A 48 20.99 27.02 -26.86
CA LEU A 48 19.97 26.21 -27.52
C LEU A 48 20.54 24.85 -27.95
N GLU A 49 21.72 24.81 -28.57
CA GLU A 49 22.40 23.55 -28.96
C GLU A 49 22.69 22.66 -27.74
N LYS A 50 23.14 23.25 -26.63
CA LYS A 50 23.36 22.51 -25.38
C LYS A 50 22.05 21.98 -24.80
N ASN A 51 20.97 22.75 -24.87
CA ASN A 51 19.66 22.30 -24.42
C ASN A 51 19.10 21.19 -25.32
N GLU A 52 19.22 21.29 -26.64
CA GLU A 52 18.82 20.25 -27.58
C GLU A 52 19.59 18.93 -27.39
N THR A 53 20.89 19.01 -27.13
CA THR A 53 21.68 17.80 -26.85
C THR A 53 21.27 17.16 -25.52
N ASN A 54 20.97 17.95 -24.51
CA ASN A 54 20.47 17.45 -23.22
C ASN A 54 19.06 16.85 -23.34
N THR A 55 18.15 17.44 -24.11
CA THR A 55 16.81 16.88 -24.33
C THR A 55 16.89 15.57 -25.11
N LYS A 56 17.72 15.48 -26.15
CA LYS A 56 17.98 14.22 -26.88
C LYS A 56 18.50 13.12 -25.95
N LYS A 57 19.47 13.42 -25.07
CA LYS A 57 19.99 12.47 -24.08
C LYS A 57 18.91 12.02 -23.08
N ALA A 58 18.09 12.95 -22.59
CA ALA A 58 17.01 12.63 -21.66
C ALA A 58 15.92 11.75 -22.31
N ILE A 59 15.60 11.99 -23.59
CA ILE A 59 14.66 11.16 -24.36
C ILE A 59 15.24 9.76 -24.57
N ALA A 60 16.51 9.63 -24.94
CA ALA A 60 17.17 8.33 -25.09
C ALA A 60 17.17 7.53 -23.77
N ALA A 61 17.53 8.17 -22.65
CA ALA A 61 17.50 7.53 -21.32
C ALA A 61 16.07 7.11 -20.91
N LYS A 62 15.06 7.90 -21.30
CA LYS A 62 13.65 7.54 -21.08
C LYS A 62 13.24 6.32 -21.91
N GLN A 63 13.59 6.28 -23.19
CA GLN A 63 13.29 5.15 -24.08
C GLN A 63 13.96 3.86 -23.57
N GLU A 64 15.21 3.93 -23.12
CA GLU A 64 15.90 2.77 -22.53
C GLU A 64 15.21 2.27 -21.26
N ALA A 65 14.75 3.19 -20.39
CA ALA A 65 14.00 2.83 -19.19
C ALA A 65 12.62 2.24 -19.51
N GLU A 66 11.89 2.78 -20.49
CA GLU A 66 10.62 2.23 -20.96
C GLU A 66 10.79 0.84 -21.57
N GLN A 67 11.88 0.61 -22.31
CA GLN A 67 12.19 -0.70 -22.86
C GLN A 67 12.45 -1.72 -21.75
N LYS A 68 13.26 -1.38 -20.74
CA LYS A 68 13.49 -2.24 -19.56
C LYS A 68 12.20 -2.53 -18.79
N LEU A 69 11.32 -1.55 -18.64
CA LEU A 69 10.02 -1.72 -17.99
C LEU A 69 9.14 -2.70 -18.79
N ASN A 70 9.06 -2.55 -20.10
CA ASN A 70 8.30 -3.46 -20.95
C ASN A 70 8.87 -4.89 -20.92
N GLU A 71 10.19 -5.04 -20.98
CA GLU A 71 10.84 -6.35 -20.84
C GLU A 71 10.53 -7.00 -19.48
N ALA A 72 10.54 -6.21 -18.40
CA ALA A 72 10.15 -6.68 -17.07
C ALA A 72 8.67 -7.07 -17.01
N ASN A 73 7.76 -6.28 -17.60
CA ASN A 73 6.33 -6.56 -17.64
C ASN A 73 6.03 -7.84 -18.43
N VAL A 74 6.62 -8.01 -19.61
CA VAL A 74 6.50 -9.24 -20.41
C VAL A 74 7.02 -10.44 -19.63
N ARG A 75 8.10 -10.27 -18.87
CA ARG A 75 8.64 -11.34 -18.02
C ARG A 75 7.71 -11.66 -16.86
N ILE A 76 7.11 -10.66 -16.22
CA ILE A 76 6.09 -10.86 -15.18
C ILE A 76 4.91 -11.62 -15.78
N GLU A 77 4.40 -11.21 -16.94
CA GLU A 77 3.27 -11.86 -17.61
C GLU A 77 3.57 -13.32 -17.98
N THR A 78 4.78 -13.56 -18.50
CA THR A 78 5.26 -14.91 -18.81
C THR A 78 5.40 -15.76 -17.54
N LEU A 79 5.96 -15.21 -16.46
CA LEU A 79 6.07 -15.90 -15.18
C LEU A 79 4.71 -16.16 -14.56
N THR A 80 3.75 -15.23 -14.65
CA THR A 80 2.38 -15.47 -14.21
C THR A 80 1.71 -16.55 -15.02
N TYR A 81 1.88 -16.58 -16.34
CA TYR A 81 1.35 -17.66 -17.18
C TYR A 81 2.02 -19.00 -16.85
N GLN A 82 3.34 -19.03 -16.64
CA GLN A 82 4.05 -20.24 -16.21
C GLN A 82 3.62 -20.70 -14.81
N LEU A 83 3.35 -19.77 -13.89
CA LEU A 83 2.80 -20.09 -12.58
C LEU A 83 1.37 -20.59 -12.69
N GLU A 84 0.54 -20.03 -13.57
CA GLU A 84 -0.82 -20.52 -13.84
C GLU A 84 -0.78 -21.90 -14.52
N GLU A 85 0.17 -22.14 -15.42
CA GLU A 85 0.35 -23.42 -16.10
C GLU A 85 0.91 -24.47 -15.13
N LEU A 86 1.85 -24.12 -14.25
CA LEU A 86 2.33 -24.98 -13.17
C LEU A 86 1.26 -25.22 -12.11
N ARG A 87 0.44 -24.20 -11.79
CA ARG A 87 -0.76 -24.34 -10.96
C ARG A 87 -1.66 -25.37 -11.63
N ASN A 88 -2.09 -25.15 -12.87
CA ASN A 88 -3.01 -26.03 -13.58
C ASN A 88 -2.46 -27.44 -13.86
N LYS A 89 -1.14 -27.62 -14.01
CA LYS A 89 -0.49 -28.93 -14.15
C LYS A 89 -0.22 -29.61 -12.80
N GLY A 90 -0.22 -28.87 -11.70
CA GLY A 90 0.01 -29.36 -10.33
C GLY A 90 -1.23 -29.35 -9.43
N THR A 91 -2.38 -28.86 -9.90
CA THR A 91 -3.58 -28.69 -9.06
C THR A 91 -4.68 -29.68 -9.42
N ASN A 92 -4.58 -30.86 -8.83
CA ASN A 92 -5.77 -31.53 -8.30
C ASN A 92 -5.50 -32.27 -6.97
N GLU A 93 -4.29 -32.23 -6.40
CA GLU A 93 -3.98 -33.05 -5.21
C GLU A 93 -3.89 -32.26 -3.88
N ASN A 94 -3.69 -30.94 -3.86
CA ASN A 94 -3.57 -30.20 -2.57
C ASN A 94 -4.05 -28.73 -2.63
N SER A 95 -5.29 -28.45 -3.04
CA SER A 95 -5.91 -27.13 -2.87
C SER A 95 -7.04 -27.19 -1.86
N PHE A 96 -7.21 -26.14 -1.04
CA PHE A 96 -8.36 -26.03 -0.14
C PHE A 96 -9.66 -26.10 -0.93
N SER A 97 -10.60 -26.93 -0.46
CA SER A 97 -11.91 -27.09 -1.10
C SER A 97 -12.80 -25.86 -0.89
N LEU A 98 -12.54 -25.08 0.16
CA LEU A 98 -13.22 -23.82 0.44
C LEU A 98 -12.32 -22.90 1.26
N ILE A 99 -12.37 -21.61 0.96
CA ILE A 99 -11.87 -20.53 1.80
C ILE A 99 -12.99 -19.51 1.93
N GLU A 100 -13.46 -19.26 3.15
CA GLU A 100 -14.53 -18.30 3.40
C GLU A 100 -14.28 -17.48 4.67
N GLU A 101 -14.95 -16.35 4.77
CA GLU A 101 -15.01 -15.56 6.01
C GLU A 101 -16.35 -15.77 6.70
N ILE A 102 -16.31 -16.20 7.95
CA ILE A 102 -17.48 -16.32 8.82
C ILE A 102 -17.58 -15.03 9.62
N ALA A 103 -18.66 -14.30 9.41
CA ALA A 103 -18.96 -13.08 10.17
C ALA A 103 -19.26 -13.42 11.65
N PRO A 104 -19.00 -12.49 12.59
CA PRO A 104 -19.26 -12.71 14.03
C PRO A 104 -20.67 -13.23 14.32
N SER A 105 -21.70 -12.63 13.70
CA SER A 105 -23.11 -13.01 13.87
C SER A 105 -23.45 -14.44 13.41
N SER A 106 -22.62 -15.03 12.56
CA SER A 106 -22.82 -16.37 12.02
C SER A 106 -21.98 -17.42 12.75
N PHE A 107 -21.08 -16.99 13.64
CA PHE A 107 -20.12 -17.87 14.28
C PHE A 107 -20.73 -18.71 15.39
N GLU A 108 -21.57 -18.12 16.24
CA GLU A 108 -22.24 -18.84 17.33
C GLU A 108 -23.09 -20.03 16.81
N PRO A 109 -24.00 -19.87 15.83
CA PRO A 109 -24.73 -21.00 15.25
C PRO A 109 -23.82 -22.05 14.57
N TYR A 110 -22.67 -21.63 14.05
CA TYR A 110 -21.71 -22.52 13.42
C TYR A 110 -20.97 -23.36 14.47
N ILE A 111 -20.58 -22.76 15.60
CA ILE A 111 -19.96 -23.47 16.72
C ILE A 111 -20.92 -24.43 17.39
N GLU A 112 -22.18 -24.04 17.59
CA GLU A 112 -23.21 -24.95 18.11
C GLU A 112 -23.35 -26.19 17.22
N ARG A 113 -23.28 -26.02 15.89
CA ARG A 113 -23.30 -27.15 14.95
C ARG A 113 -22.07 -28.03 15.10
N LEU A 114 -20.86 -27.47 15.19
CA LEU A 114 -19.64 -28.24 15.43
C LEU A 114 -19.70 -29.01 16.76
N ALA A 115 -20.17 -28.36 17.83
CA ALA A 115 -20.31 -28.95 19.15
C ALA A 115 -21.35 -30.07 19.20
N SER A 116 -22.38 -30.01 18.33
CA SER A 116 -23.42 -31.05 18.26
C SER A 116 -22.96 -32.37 17.63
N ILE A 117 -21.79 -32.38 16.99
CA ILE A 117 -21.24 -33.57 16.34
C ILE A 117 -20.58 -34.44 17.40
N THR A 118 -21.14 -35.63 17.59
CA THR A 118 -20.65 -36.61 18.57
C THR A 118 -20.48 -37.98 17.93
N SER A 119 -19.48 -38.73 18.37
CA SER A 119 -19.20 -40.11 17.98
C SER A 119 -19.18 -40.99 19.22
N GLY A 120 -19.54 -42.27 19.05
CA GLY A 120 -19.48 -43.24 20.15
C GLY A 120 -18.05 -43.63 20.56
N ASN A 121 -17.05 -43.24 19.78
CA ASN A 121 -15.63 -43.48 20.00
C ASN A 121 -14.86 -42.16 19.95
N ASP A 122 -13.66 -42.11 20.52
CA ASP A 122 -12.77 -40.96 20.43
C ASP A 122 -12.13 -40.88 19.03
N SER A 123 -12.83 -40.23 18.09
CA SER A 123 -12.41 -40.13 16.68
C SER A 123 -12.22 -38.71 16.17
N PHE A 124 -12.67 -37.70 16.93
CA PHE A 124 -12.53 -36.31 16.54
C PHE A 124 -11.28 -35.70 17.14
N ILE A 125 -10.52 -35.01 16.29
CA ILE A 125 -9.29 -34.32 16.64
C ILE A 125 -9.59 -32.82 16.69
N THR A 126 -9.31 -32.21 17.84
CA THR A 126 -9.31 -30.76 18.00
C THR A 126 -7.88 -30.31 18.30
N ALA A 127 -7.33 -29.42 17.47
CA ALA A 127 -5.98 -28.90 17.68
C ALA A 127 -5.94 -27.38 17.62
N TYR A 128 -5.65 -26.73 18.75
CA TYR A 128 -5.38 -25.31 18.84
C TYR A 128 -3.88 -25.05 18.67
N THR A 129 -3.56 -24.17 17.74
CA THR A 129 -2.20 -23.84 17.34
C THR A 129 -1.96 -22.36 17.56
N THR A 130 -0.99 -22.00 18.39
CA THR A 130 -0.53 -20.61 18.53
C THR A 130 0.30 -20.20 17.32
N TYR A 131 0.45 -18.89 17.11
CA TYR A 131 1.33 -18.37 16.05
C TYR A 131 2.78 -18.88 16.18
N GLU A 132 3.32 -18.88 17.39
CA GLU A 132 4.70 -19.32 17.67
C GLU A 132 4.92 -20.78 17.29
N GLN A 133 3.99 -21.67 17.67
CA GLN A 133 4.09 -23.09 17.34
C GLN A 133 3.86 -23.39 15.87
N MET A 134 3.05 -22.58 15.18
CA MET A 134 2.90 -22.64 13.73
C MET A 134 4.25 -22.34 13.06
N GLN A 135 4.95 -21.29 13.50
CA GLN A 135 6.25 -20.90 12.96
C GLN A 135 7.34 -21.93 13.26
N ALA A 136 7.32 -22.54 14.46
CA ALA A 136 8.25 -23.58 14.86
C ALA A 136 7.94 -24.97 14.25
N ASN A 137 6.82 -25.12 13.52
CA ASN A 137 6.32 -26.40 12.98
C ASN A 137 6.17 -27.52 14.03
N GLU A 138 6.07 -27.19 15.32
CA GLU A 138 6.06 -28.17 16.42
C GLU A 138 4.82 -29.07 16.41
N ILE A 139 3.68 -28.50 16.01
CA ILE A 139 2.40 -29.21 15.98
C ILE A 139 2.36 -30.26 14.89
N GLN A 140 3.13 -30.08 13.80
CA GLN A 140 3.20 -31.08 12.75
C GLN A 140 3.69 -32.42 13.27
N GLY A 141 4.73 -32.43 14.12
CA GLY A 141 5.22 -33.67 14.72
C GLY A 141 4.22 -34.37 15.64
N LYS A 142 3.29 -33.61 16.24
CA LYS A 142 2.21 -34.19 17.06
C LYS A 142 1.05 -34.70 16.21
N LEU A 143 0.74 -34.01 15.11
CA LEU A 143 -0.36 -34.31 14.21
C LEU A 143 -0.02 -35.39 13.15
N THR A 144 1.26 -35.62 12.85
CA THR A 144 1.71 -36.61 11.84
C THR A 144 1.23 -38.03 12.11
N ASN A 145 0.96 -38.36 13.37
CA ASN A 145 0.48 -39.70 13.73
C ASN A 145 -1.02 -39.89 13.47
N ASN A 146 -1.77 -38.80 13.31
CA ASN A 146 -3.23 -38.82 13.25
C ASN A 146 -3.80 -38.24 11.95
N LEU A 147 -3.02 -37.46 11.20
CA LEU A 147 -3.46 -36.83 9.94
C LEU A 147 -2.76 -37.44 8.73
N ASP A 148 -3.46 -37.48 7.60
CA ASP A 148 -2.85 -37.84 6.33
C ASP A 148 -1.87 -36.78 5.81
N GLN A 149 -0.97 -37.21 4.92
CA GLN A 149 0.08 -36.36 4.39
C GLN A 149 -0.48 -35.16 3.62
N ASP A 150 -1.60 -35.30 2.93
CA ASP A 150 -2.20 -34.21 2.15
C ASP A 150 -2.73 -33.11 3.05
N THR A 151 -3.40 -33.48 4.13
CA THR A 151 -3.88 -32.58 5.17
C THR A 151 -2.73 -31.80 5.81
N LEU A 152 -1.63 -32.47 6.14
CA LEU A 152 -0.43 -31.81 6.68
C LEU A 152 0.18 -30.79 5.70
N GLN A 153 0.17 -31.10 4.40
CA GLN A 153 0.64 -30.18 3.36
C GLN A 153 -0.29 -28.98 3.19
N LEU A 154 -1.60 -29.17 3.33
CA LEU A 154 -2.57 -28.07 3.33
C LEU A 154 -2.40 -27.16 4.53
N LEU A 155 -2.18 -27.71 5.73
CA LEU A 155 -1.91 -26.92 6.93
C LEU A 155 -0.68 -26.01 6.77
N LYS A 156 0.37 -26.45 6.06
CA LYS A 156 1.55 -25.60 5.76
C LYS A 156 1.23 -24.38 4.90
N LYS A 157 0.16 -24.43 4.11
CA LYS A 157 -0.24 -23.34 3.23
C LYS A 157 -1.03 -22.25 3.96
N ILE A 158 -1.47 -22.52 5.19
CA ILE A 158 -2.22 -21.55 5.99
C ILE A 158 -1.24 -20.53 6.56
N ASN A 159 -1.37 -19.28 6.12
CA ASN A 159 -0.63 -18.16 6.68
C ASN A 159 -1.53 -17.39 7.65
N SER A 160 -1.20 -17.45 8.94
CA SER A 160 -1.92 -16.79 10.02
C SER A 160 -0.95 -16.12 11.00
N ASN A 161 -1.32 -14.92 11.47
CA ASN A 161 -0.65 -14.20 12.56
C ASN A 161 -1.32 -14.44 13.93
N THR A 162 -2.49 -15.08 13.95
CA THR A 162 -3.27 -15.37 15.17
C THR A 162 -3.21 -16.84 15.59
N GLY A 163 -2.57 -17.68 14.77
CA GLY A 163 -2.67 -19.13 14.89
C GLY A 163 -3.94 -19.67 14.22
N TYR A 164 -4.29 -20.91 14.51
CA TYR A 164 -5.50 -21.55 13.98
C TYR A 164 -5.97 -22.69 14.87
N VAL A 165 -7.23 -23.10 14.68
CA VAL A 165 -7.80 -24.31 15.27
C VAL A 165 -8.22 -25.26 14.16
N LEU A 166 -7.82 -26.53 14.28
CA LEU A 166 -8.19 -27.63 13.42
C LEU A 166 -9.31 -28.46 14.08
N PHE A 167 -10.40 -28.65 13.36
CA PHE A 167 -11.44 -29.64 13.65
C PHE A 167 -11.39 -30.71 12.56
N TYR A 168 -10.94 -31.91 12.94
CA TYR A 168 -10.71 -33.00 12.00
C TYR A 168 -11.36 -34.30 12.45
N ASP A 169 -11.99 -34.98 11.51
CA ASP A 169 -12.53 -36.33 11.65
C ASP A 169 -11.77 -37.29 10.74
N ASN A 170 -11.36 -38.44 11.29
CA ASN A 170 -10.68 -39.50 10.52
C ASN A 170 -11.55 -40.06 9.39
N MET A 171 -12.88 -40.00 9.50
CA MET A 171 -13.81 -40.38 8.42
C MET A 171 -14.04 -39.25 7.40
N LYS A 172 -13.38 -38.10 7.59
CA LYS A 172 -13.43 -36.90 6.74
C LYS A 172 -14.83 -36.30 6.60
N MET A 173 -15.71 -36.47 7.59
CA MET A 173 -16.99 -35.75 7.61
C MET A 173 -16.80 -34.27 7.93
N VAL A 174 -15.82 -33.96 8.79
CA VAL A 174 -15.42 -32.58 9.15
C VAL A 174 -13.91 -32.47 9.02
N CYS A 175 -13.45 -31.58 8.14
CA CYS A 175 -12.04 -31.28 7.91
C CYS A 175 -11.87 -29.77 7.75
N GLU A 176 -11.87 -29.07 8.88
CA GLU A 176 -11.99 -27.62 8.89
C GLU A 176 -10.91 -26.98 9.74
N VAL A 177 -10.36 -25.87 9.25
CA VAL A 177 -9.42 -25.03 9.98
C VAL A 177 -10.01 -23.64 10.10
N ILE A 178 -10.01 -23.10 11.31
CA ILE A 178 -10.49 -21.76 11.59
C ILE A 178 -9.31 -20.92 12.06
N VAL A 179 -9.12 -19.79 11.39
CA VAL A 179 -8.18 -18.73 11.79
C VAL A 179 -9.00 -17.63 12.48
N PRO A 180 -8.88 -17.49 13.81
CA PRO A 180 -9.62 -16.48 14.57
C PRO A 180 -9.09 -15.05 14.31
N PRO A 181 -9.89 -14.02 14.62
CA PRO A 181 -9.49 -12.62 14.48
C PRO A 181 -8.43 -12.16 15.47
N THR A 182 -8.28 -12.88 16.58
CA THR A 182 -7.33 -12.58 17.65
C THR A 182 -6.46 -13.79 17.97
N PRO A 183 -5.24 -13.59 18.52
CA PRO A 183 -4.31 -14.67 18.79
C PRO A 183 -4.84 -15.73 19.72
N ILE A 184 -4.64 -16.99 19.34
CA ILE A 184 -4.72 -18.12 20.24
C ILE A 184 -3.52 -18.06 21.19
N THR A 185 -3.81 -18.05 22.50
CA THR A 185 -2.80 -17.91 23.55
C THR A 185 -2.22 -19.25 24.02
N GLU A 186 -3.00 -20.32 23.91
CA GLU A 186 -2.63 -21.64 24.40
C GLU A 186 -2.82 -22.70 23.34
N SER A 187 -1.85 -23.62 23.26
CA SER A 187 -1.93 -24.77 22.38
C SER A 187 -2.58 -25.95 23.06
N LEU A 188 -3.45 -26.66 22.34
CA LEU A 188 -4.14 -27.83 22.84
C LEU A 188 -4.22 -28.86 21.71
N LEU A 189 -4.03 -30.14 22.03
CA LEU A 189 -4.34 -31.25 21.15
C LEU A 189 -5.19 -32.24 21.92
N GLU A 190 -6.40 -32.48 21.43
CA GLU A 190 -7.37 -33.37 22.05
C GLU A 190 -7.97 -34.32 21.02
N ILE A 191 -8.12 -35.59 21.41
CA ILE A 191 -8.83 -36.61 20.64
C ILE A 191 -9.96 -37.11 21.53
N ALA A 192 -11.20 -36.89 21.10
CA ALA A 192 -12.39 -37.17 21.90
C ALA A 192 -13.59 -37.55 21.03
N GLY A 193 -14.68 -37.98 21.67
CA GLY A 193 -15.96 -38.25 21.04
C GLY A 193 -16.72 -37.01 20.55
N SER A 194 -16.20 -35.80 20.75
CA SER A 194 -16.76 -34.53 20.27
C SER A 194 -15.67 -33.48 20.07
N PHE A 195 -15.93 -32.44 19.27
CA PHE A 195 -15.00 -31.33 19.11
C PHE A 195 -14.96 -30.42 20.34
N ASN A 196 -13.76 -30.05 20.80
CA ASN A 196 -13.60 -29.10 21.90
C ASN A 196 -13.65 -27.66 21.38
N VAL A 197 -14.84 -27.08 21.37
CA VAL A 197 -15.07 -25.71 20.88
C VAL A 197 -14.89 -24.63 21.96
N GLU A 198 -14.82 -25.01 23.23
CA GLU A 198 -14.88 -24.07 24.36
C GLU A 198 -13.77 -23.00 24.34
N PRO A 199 -12.48 -23.33 24.08
CA PRO A 199 -11.43 -22.32 24.00
C PRO A 199 -11.68 -21.30 22.89
N LEU A 200 -12.21 -21.73 21.74
CA LEU A 200 -12.53 -20.84 20.63
C LEU A 200 -13.70 -19.91 20.95
N THR A 201 -14.76 -20.42 21.59
CA THR A 201 -15.89 -19.61 22.04
C THR A 201 -15.41 -18.53 23.03
N LYS A 202 -14.65 -18.91 24.05
CA LYS A 202 -14.08 -17.97 25.03
C LYS A 202 -13.19 -16.91 24.39
N LEU A 203 -12.38 -17.30 23.39
CA LEU A 203 -11.51 -16.37 22.67
C LEU A 203 -12.31 -15.28 21.95
N LEU A 204 -13.44 -15.65 21.34
CA LEU A 204 -14.26 -14.74 20.56
C LEU A 204 -15.18 -13.88 21.42
N ASP A 205 -15.64 -14.39 22.56
CA ASP A 205 -16.48 -13.67 23.53
C ASP A 205 -15.68 -12.75 24.44
N ARG A 206 -14.34 -12.85 24.45
CA ARG A 206 -13.47 -12.00 25.27
C ARG A 206 -13.73 -10.52 25.01
N GLU A 207 -14.11 -9.79 26.05
CA GLU A 207 -14.20 -8.33 26.02
C GLU A 207 -12.80 -7.74 25.80
N MET A 208 -12.68 -6.84 24.83
CA MET A 208 -11.43 -6.15 24.50
C MET A 208 -11.74 -4.82 23.82
N THR A 209 -10.96 -3.81 24.16
CA THR A 209 -11.01 -2.51 23.49
C THR A 209 -9.97 -2.50 22.38
N VAL A 210 -10.42 -2.34 21.15
CA VAL A 210 -9.53 -2.33 19.98
C VAL A 210 -9.57 -1.00 19.26
N CYS A 211 -8.40 -0.56 18.81
CA CYS A 211 -8.26 0.53 17.86
C CYS A 211 -8.21 -0.04 16.44
N VAL A 212 -8.87 0.60 15.49
CA VAL A 212 -8.86 0.25 14.07
C VAL A 212 -8.29 1.41 13.30
N LEU A 213 -7.24 1.16 12.52
CA LEU A 213 -6.68 2.08 11.54
C LEU A 213 -6.90 1.49 10.15
N ALA A 214 -7.90 1.99 9.45
CA ALA A 214 -8.14 1.66 8.05
C ALA A 214 -7.58 2.78 7.17
N THR A 215 -6.60 2.47 6.32
CA THR A 215 -5.89 3.46 5.51
C THR A 215 -6.23 3.33 4.02
N HIS A 216 -6.34 4.46 3.35
CA HIS A 216 -6.34 4.54 1.89
C HIS A 216 -5.67 5.85 1.46
N ALA A 217 -5.19 5.89 0.22
CA ALA A 217 -4.53 7.06 -0.35
C ALA A 217 -5.50 8.25 -0.46
N GLY A 218 -5.55 9.07 0.59
CA GLY A 218 -6.34 10.31 0.68
C GLY A 218 -7.58 10.22 1.56
N GLU A 219 -7.95 9.03 2.06
CA GLU A 219 -9.03 8.88 3.04
C GLU A 219 -8.68 7.74 3.99
N SER A 220 -8.67 8.01 5.29
CA SER A 220 -8.37 7.01 6.31
C SER A 220 -9.37 7.15 7.47
N LEU A 221 -9.67 6.05 8.13
CA LEU A 221 -10.53 5.97 9.30
C LEU A 221 -9.71 5.51 10.50
N ILE A 222 -9.90 6.19 11.63
CA ILE A 222 -9.45 5.73 12.94
C ILE A 222 -10.71 5.50 13.77
N GLY A 223 -10.82 4.38 14.46
CA GLY A 223 -11.94 4.14 15.38
C GLY A 223 -11.58 3.25 16.55
N ILE A 224 -12.21 3.45 17.69
CA ILE A 224 -12.13 2.60 18.87
C ILE A 224 -13.45 1.87 19.04
N THR A 225 -13.39 0.58 19.34
CA THR A 225 -14.56 -0.22 19.71
C THR A 225 -14.25 -1.15 20.87
N SER A 226 -15.14 -1.22 21.85
CA SER A 226 -15.12 -2.19 22.95
C SER A 226 -16.09 -3.36 22.74
N ASP A 227 -17.10 -3.21 21.86
CA ASP A 227 -18.18 -4.19 21.67
C ASP A 227 -18.07 -5.00 20.35
N LYS A 228 -17.10 -4.66 19.48
CA LYS A 228 -16.81 -5.31 18.19
C LYS A 228 -17.87 -5.11 17.11
N THR A 229 -18.93 -4.35 17.39
CA THR A 229 -20.08 -4.15 16.49
C THR A 229 -20.25 -2.69 16.06
N VAL A 230 -19.92 -1.75 16.94
CA VAL A 230 -20.03 -0.31 16.71
C VAL A 230 -18.76 0.37 17.23
N PHE A 231 -18.34 1.46 16.56
CA PHE A 231 -17.27 2.30 17.09
C PHE A 231 -17.84 3.20 18.19
N ASP A 232 -17.18 3.20 19.34
CA ASP A 232 -17.46 4.12 20.44
C ASP A 232 -17.03 5.54 20.07
N GLU A 233 -15.88 5.65 19.42
CA GLU A 233 -15.33 6.88 18.87
C GLU A 233 -14.71 6.58 17.51
N ASP A 234 -15.02 7.39 16.50
CA ASP A 234 -14.39 7.29 15.19
C ASP A 234 -14.18 8.63 14.49
N MET A 235 -13.20 8.67 13.61
CA MET A 235 -12.84 9.85 12.85
C MET A 235 -12.34 9.48 11.46
N VAL A 236 -12.91 10.14 10.45
CA VAL A 236 -12.44 10.06 9.06
C VAL A 236 -11.56 11.25 8.73
N ILE A 237 -10.34 10.96 8.27
CA ILE A 237 -9.37 11.93 7.81
C ILE A 237 -9.39 11.93 6.29
N ARG A 238 -9.56 13.10 5.67
CA ARG A 238 -9.55 13.27 4.21
C ARG A 238 -8.43 14.22 3.77
N SER A 239 -7.75 13.87 2.68
CA SER A 239 -6.76 14.68 1.99
C SER A 239 -6.97 14.62 0.49
N SER A 240 -6.63 15.70 -0.21
CA SER A 240 -6.78 15.83 -1.65
C SER A 240 -5.69 15.06 -2.43
N VAL A 241 -5.59 13.74 -2.26
CA VAL A 241 -4.65 12.91 -3.02
C VAL A 241 -5.23 12.64 -4.40
N LYS A 242 -4.54 13.06 -5.46
CA LYS A 242 -5.01 12.79 -6.83
C LYS A 242 -4.91 11.30 -7.15
N ALA A 243 -5.97 10.76 -7.76
CA ALA A 243 -5.99 9.39 -8.26
C ALA A 243 -4.87 9.17 -9.30
N LYS A 244 -4.37 7.92 -9.38
CA LYS A 244 -3.30 7.56 -10.31
C LYS A 244 -3.75 7.81 -11.75
N HIS A 245 -3.06 8.68 -12.48
CA HIS A 245 -3.33 8.88 -13.90
C HIS A 245 -2.73 7.74 -14.72
N THR A 246 -3.57 6.99 -15.44
CA THR A 246 -3.17 5.89 -16.33
C THR A 246 -2.63 6.34 -17.68
N LYS A 247 -2.64 7.65 -17.99
CA LYS A 247 -2.17 8.18 -19.27
C LYS A 247 -0.69 8.55 -19.16
N GLY A 248 0.16 7.72 -19.77
CA GLY A 248 1.61 7.93 -19.83
C GLY A 248 2.00 9.21 -20.57
N GLY A 249 2.98 9.95 -20.04
CA GLY A 249 3.42 11.21 -20.63
C GLY A 249 4.61 11.84 -19.92
N PHE A 250 5.23 12.85 -20.53
CA PHE A 250 6.40 13.56 -19.99
C PHE A 250 6.16 14.20 -18.60
N SER A 251 4.90 14.44 -18.23
CA SER A 251 4.49 14.97 -16.93
C SER A 251 4.23 13.91 -15.86
N GLN A 252 4.25 12.61 -16.19
CA GLN A 252 3.87 11.52 -15.28
C GLN A 252 4.74 11.48 -14.02
N ARG A 253 6.08 11.53 -14.14
CA ARG A 253 7.00 11.53 -12.99
C ARG A 253 6.80 12.70 -12.04
N ARG A 254 6.36 13.87 -12.54
CA ARG A 254 6.04 15.03 -11.71
C ARG A 254 4.74 14.82 -10.94
N PHE A 255 3.74 14.20 -11.56
CA PHE A 255 2.47 13.87 -10.91
C PHE A 255 2.62 12.76 -9.87
N GLU A 256 3.45 11.75 -10.15
CA GLU A 256 3.77 10.68 -9.19
C GLU A 256 4.44 11.24 -7.94
N ARG A 257 5.48 12.09 -8.10
CA ARG A 257 6.12 12.76 -6.94
C ARG A 257 5.16 13.62 -6.13
N LEU A 258 4.35 14.44 -6.79
CA LEU A 258 3.38 15.29 -6.10
C LEU A 258 2.36 14.44 -5.33
N ARG A 259 1.96 13.30 -5.91
CA ARG A 259 1.06 12.35 -5.25
C ARG A 259 1.71 11.66 -4.06
N ASP A 260 2.97 11.26 -4.17
CA ASP A 260 3.71 10.66 -3.06
C ASP A 260 3.88 11.67 -1.91
N GLU A 261 4.15 12.93 -2.22
CA GLU A 261 4.15 14.05 -1.24
C GLU A 261 2.76 14.23 -0.61
N ASP A 262 1.69 14.20 -1.40
CA ASP A 262 0.31 14.30 -0.90
C ASP A 262 -0.05 13.12 0.04
N ILE A 263 0.43 11.91 -0.28
CA ILE A 263 0.24 10.70 0.55
C ILE A 263 1.02 10.82 1.85
N ALA A 264 2.28 11.26 1.81
CA ALA A 264 3.07 11.48 3.02
C ALA A 264 2.40 12.50 3.94
N HIS A 265 1.92 13.62 3.40
CA HIS A 265 1.20 14.61 4.18
C HIS A 265 -0.14 14.08 4.72
N HIS A 266 -0.82 13.18 3.99
CA HIS A 266 -1.98 12.47 4.53
C HIS A 266 -1.59 11.54 5.69
N ALA A 267 -0.51 10.77 5.56
CA ALA A 267 0.01 9.91 6.62
C ALA A 267 0.33 10.72 7.89
N ASP A 268 0.97 11.88 7.76
CA ASP A 268 1.27 12.78 8.89
C ASP A 268 0.01 13.26 9.62
N LYS A 269 -1.05 13.61 8.87
CA LYS A 269 -2.33 14.00 9.46
C LYS A 269 -2.97 12.85 10.22
N VAL A 270 -3.02 11.66 9.61
CA VAL A 270 -3.57 10.47 10.25
C VAL A 270 -2.78 10.12 11.50
N ARG A 271 -1.45 10.25 11.45
CA ARG A 271 -0.57 10.04 12.59
C ARG A 271 -0.86 10.99 13.75
N SER A 272 -0.99 12.29 13.46
CA SER A 272 -1.33 13.28 14.50
C SER A 272 -2.68 12.97 15.12
N ALA A 273 -3.69 12.73 14.28
CA ALA A 273 -5.02 12.35 14.70
C ALA A 273 -5.03 11.09 15.59
N LEU A 274 -4.27 10.06 15.21
CA LEU A 274 -4.14 8.84 15.98
C LEU A 274 -3.47 9.11 17.33
N LYS A 275 -2.40 9.92 17.37
CA LYS A 275 -1.75 10.30 18.65
C LYS A 275 -2.72 11.00 19.58
N ASP A 276 -3.47 11.96 19.07
CA ASP A 276 -4.42 12.73 19.85
C ASP A 276 -5.52 11.84 20.41
N LEU A 277 -6.08 10.95 19.57
CA LEU A 277 -7.11 10.00 19.95
C LEU A 277 -6.62 9.00 21.00
N LEU A 278 -5.45 8.39 20.80
CA LEU A 278 -4.83 7.48 21.77
C LEU A 278 -4.51 8.17 23.10
N ALA A 279 -4.08 9.45 23.07
CA ALA A 279 -3.79 10.22 24.29
C ALA A 279 -5.05 10.71 25.01
N SER A 280 -6.16 10.90 24.29
CA SER A 280 -7.44 11.32 24.84
C SER A 280 -8.29 10.17 25.38
N SER A 281 -8.05 8.95 24.89
CA SER A 281 -8.75 7.76 25.37
C SER A 281 -8.46 7.56 26.86
N MET A 282 -9.53 7.43 27.65
CA MET A 282 -9.42 7.04 29.06
C MET A 282 -9.34 5.52 29.26
N ILE A 283 -9.49 4.76 28.17
CA ILE A 283 -9.53 3.30 28.17
C ILE A 283 -8.22 2.79 27.56
N ASP A 284 -7.62 1.80 28.23
CA ASP A 284 -6.46 1.08 27.70
C ASP A 284 -6.88 0.26 26.49
N ILE A 285 -6.14 0.41 25.39
CA ILE A 285 -6.40 -0.31 24.15
C ILE A 285 -5.62 -1.62 24.19
N ASP A 286 -6.33 -2.74 24.10
CA ASP A 286 -5.76 -4.08 24.15
C ASP A 286 -5.03 -4.45 22.85
N MET A 287 -5.50 -3.92 21.71
CA MET A 287 -5.00 -4.29 20.39
C MET A 287 -5.33 -3.22 19.35
N MET A 288 -4.48 -3.12 18.32
CA MET A 288 -4.72 -2.25 17.17
C MET A 288 -4.76 -3.05 15.87
N PHE A 289 -5.83 -2.92 15.10
CA PHE A 289 -5.96 -3.50 13.77
C PHE A 289 -5.55 -2.52 12.68
N LEU A 290 -4.69 -2.97 11.77
CA LEU A 290 -4.25 -2.24 10.57
C LEU A 290 -4.95 -2.82 9.35
N CYS A 291 -5.67 -1.99 8.59
CA CYS A 291 -6.49 -2.43 7.46
C CYS A 291 -6.38 -1.50 6.25
N GLY A 292 -6.83 -1.96 5.08
CA GLY A 292 -6.76 -1.18 3.85
C GLY A 292 -5.36 -1.26 3.22
N ASP A 293 -4.71 -0.11 3.04
CA ASP A 293 -3.32 -0.05 2.59
C ASP A 293 -2.36 -0.34 3.76
N ILE A 294 -2.07 -1.63 3.96
CA ILE A 294 -1.22 -2.11 5.06
C ILE A 294 0.17 -1.45 5.05
N VAL A 295 0.72 -1.15 3.86
CA VAL A 295 2.02 -0.49 3.75
C VAL A 295 1.95 0.93 4.29
N LEU A 296 0.89 1.68 3.91
CA LEU A 296 0.65 3.01 4.45
C LEU A 296 0.35 2.98 5.97
N ALA A 297 -0.42 1.99 6.44
CA ALA A 297 -0.73 1.82 7.86
C ALA A 297 0.55 1.54 8.67
N GLY A 298 1.42 0.66 8.17
CA GLY A 298 2.75 0.40 8.75
C GLY A 298 3.57 1.68 8.86
N HIS A 299 3.69 2.47 7.79
CA HIS A 299 4.43 3.75 7.83
C HIS A 299 3.86 4.78 8.82
N ILE A 300 2.55 4.79 9.06
CA ILE A 300 1.94 5.68 10.05
C ILE A 300 2.36 5.25 11.45
N VAL A 301 2.31 3.95 11.73
CA VAL A 301 2.51 3.34 13.04
C VAL A 301 3.98 3.14 13.40
N ASP A 302 4.87 2.81 12.46
CA ASP A 302 6.31 2.60 12.70
C ASP A 302 7.00 3.82 13.32
N GLU A 303 6.52 5.02 12.99
CA GLU A 303 7.03 6.28 13.55
C GLU A 303 6.40 6.64 14.91
N MET A 304 5.39 5.89 15.34
CA MET A 304 4.73 6.02 16.62
C MET A 304 5.27 4.90 17.51
N ASN A 305 5.98 5.25 18.58
CA ASN A 305 6.51 4.27 19.53
C ASN A 305 5.36 3.67 20.38
N ILE A 306 4.49 2.87 19.72
CA ILE A 306 3.26 2.28 20.25
C ILE A 306 3.60 0.94 20.89
N GLU A 307 3.22 0.76 22.15
CA GLU A 307 3.38 -0.50 22.90
C GLU A 307 2.18 -1.46 22.73
N ILE A 308 1.14 -1.02 22.02
CA ILE A 308 -0.08 -1.79 21.78
C ILE A 308 0.21 -2.90 20.74
N PRO A 309 -0.23 -4.15 20.97
CA PRO A 309 -0.13 -5.23 19.98
C PRO A 309 -0.81 -4.86 18.65
N LEU A 310 -0.08 -5.02 17.54
CA LEU A 310 -0.55 -4.71 16.18
C LEU A 310 -1.03 -5.96 15.46
N MET A 311 -2.14 -5.84 14.73
CA MET A 311 -2.72 -6.90 13.91
C MET A 311 -3.07 -6.42 12.51
N GLU A 312 -2.44 -7.02 11.50
CA GLU A 312 -2.76 -6.74 10.11
C GLU A 312 -3.98 -7.55 9.63
N ARG A 313 -4.92 -6.86 8.99
CA ARG A 313 -6.06 -7.46 8.31
C ARG A 313 -6.19 -6.88 6.90
N ASN A 314 -6.09 -7.76 5.91
CA ASN A 314 -6.35 -7.38 4.53
C ASN A 314 -7.86 -7.32 4.31
N ILE A 315 -8.40 -6.10 4.25
CA ILE A 315 -9.82 -5.85 4.04
C ILE A 315 -9.94 -4.89 2.87
N ASP A 316 -10.68 -5.29 1.84
CA ASP A 316 -11.04 -4.43 0.71
C ASP A 316 -12.25 -3.53 1.09
N ALA A 317 -12.12 -2.81 2.20
CA ALA A 317 -13.17 -1.93 2.69
C ALA A 317 -13.07 -0.58 1.97
N ARG A 318 -14.15 -0.19 1.30
CA ARG A 318 -14.28 1.16 0.73
C ARG A 318 -14.58 2.15 1.85
N ILE A 319 -13.53 2.81 2.33
CA ILE A 319 -13.63 3.84 3.38
C ILE A 319 -14.52 5.02 2.93
N GLU A 320 -14.62 5.28 1.62
CA GLU A 320 -15.38 6.38 1.00
C GLU A 320 -16.86 6.49 1.44
N LYS A 321 -17.49 5.38 1.85
CA LYS A 321 -18.89 5.36 2.30
C LYS A 321 -19.07 5.42 3.81
N HIS A 322 -17.98 5.48 4.59
CA HIS A 322 -18.03 5.40 6.04
C HIS A 322 -18.80 4.15 6.52
N ASP A 323 -18.56 3.03 5.85
CA ASP A 323 -19.24 1.76 6.10
C ASP A 323 -18.60 1.03 7.29
N THR A 324 -18.68 1.66 8.46
CA THR A 324 -18.04 1.25 9.71
C THR A 324 -18.48 -0.14 10.15
N GLY A 325 -19.76 -0.47 9.97
CA GLY A 325 -20.30 -1.79 10.28
C GLY A 325 -19.64 -2.90 9.44
N ASN A 326 -19.40 -2.67 8.15
CA ASN A 326 -18.70 -3.66 7.32
C ASN A 326 -17.22 -3.78 7.68
N ILE A 327 -16.55 -2.68 8.06
CA ILE A 327 -15.16 -2.72 8.53
C ILE A 327 -15.06 -3.61 9.77
N LEU A 328 -15.86 -3.35 10.80
CA LEU A 328 -15.86 -4.14 12.03
C LEU A 328 -16.22 -5.61 11.77
N ARG A 329 -17.26 -5.85 10.96
CA ARG A 329 -17.66 -7.22 10.56
C ARG A 329 -16.51 -7.99 9.90
N SER A 330 -15.72 -7.36 9.04
CA SER A 330 -14.57 -7.98 8.37
C SER A 330 -13.35 -8.13 9.28
N ILE A 331 -13.11 -7.21 10.22
CA ILE A 331 -12.00 -7.33 11.19
C ILE A 331 -12.21 -8.52 12.12
N PHE A 332 -13.42 -8.66 12.63
CA PHE A 332 -13.77 -9.72 13.57
C PHE A 332 -14.24 -11.01 12.90
N SER A 333 -14.17 -11.11 11.57
CA SER A 333 -14.50 -12.34 10.86
C SER A 333 -13.44 -13.42 11.09
N CYS A 334 -13.87 -14.66 11.25
CA CYS A 334 -12.99 -15.82 11.25
C CYS A 334 -12.77 -16.29 9.81
N ARG A 335 -11.53 -16.63 9.44
CA ARG A 335 -11.26 -17.28 8.15
C ARG A 335 -11.38 -18.78 8.31
N ARG A 336 -12.27 -19.42 7.54
CA ARG A 336 -12.46 -20.87 7.52
C ARG A 336 -11.86 -21.45 6.26
N TYR A 337 -11.04 -22.48 6.44
CA TYR A 337 -10.49 -23.31 5.39
C TYR A 337 -11.12 -24.70 5.51
N ARG A 338 -11.65 -25.21 4.41
CA ARG A 338 -12.01 -26.62 4.31
C ARG A 338 -10.88 -27.33 3.58
N LEU A 339 -10.33 -28.33 4.25
CA LEU A 339 -9.18 -29.09 3.76
C LEU A 339 -9.58 -30.00 2.59
#